data_AF-A0A960GFE1-F1
#
_entry.id   AF-A0A960GFE1-F1
#
_cell.length_a   1.000
_cell.length_b   1.000
_cell.length_c   1.000
_cell.angle_alpha   90.00
_cell.angle_beta   90.00
_cell.angle_gamma   90.00
#
_symmetry.space_group_name_H-M   'P 1'
#
loop_
_entity.id
_entity.type
_entity.pdbx_description
1 polymer ?
#
loop_
_entity_poly.entity_id
_entity_poly.type
_entity_poly.pdbx_seq_one_letter_code
_entity_poly.pdbx_strand_id
1 'polypeptide(L)'
;ARNGVYLLTMDYWRVYAGSDTRSDGLLLGCVLASVVRLGWTSRSRQWIGLLGLGLTLAIVAIGMPSNDFIVRWGFALVTLGAAALIYSVTSRQWVGSILAVPPLVYTGRISYSLYLWHVPIFLILYRSYPEAGAWRVAPVGFVISFAVGAASYHFVERPMLKVRARFERTEAGRGTMAAQAEEIVLTDRTLDPAPQANK
;
A
#
# COMPACT_ATOMS: atom_id res chain seq x y z
N ALA A 1 13.23 26.82 25.30
CA ALA A 1 12.14 26.51 24.35
C ALA A 1 12.60 25.92 23.01
N ARG A 2 13.71 26.40 22.38
CA ARG A 2 14.14 25.89 21.06
C ARG A 2 14.61 24.43 21.06
N ASN A 3 15.23 23.93 22.13
CA ASN A 3 15.78 22.57 22.17
C ASN A 3 14.72 21.46 22.24
N GLY A 4 13.52 21.75 22.76
CA GLY A 4 12.44 20.75 22.85
C GLY A 4 11.79 20.44 21.51
N VAL A 5 11.65 21.44 20.63
CA VAL A 5 11.10 21.26 19.28
C VAL A 5 12.05 20.41 18.43
N TYR A 6 13.37 20.62 18.53
CA TYR A 6 14.35 19.81 17.81
C TYR A 6 14.33 18.35 18.24
N LEU A 7 14.25 18.06 19.55
CA LEU A 7 14.13 16.70 20.05
C LEU A 7 12.84 16.02 19.56
N LEU A 8 11.69 16.70 19.65
CA LEU A 8 10.41 16.19 19.12
C LEU A 8 10.45 15.91 17.62
N THR A 9 11.08 16.77 16.80
CA THR A 9 11.24 16.49 15.37
C THR A 9 12.19 15.32 15.08
N MET A 10 13.27 15.18 15.85
CA MET A 10 14.21 14.05 15.68
C MET A 10 13.56 12.73 16.09
N ASP A 11 12.78 12.73 17.17
CA ASP A 11 11.99 11.58 17.60
C ASP A 11 10.89 11.23 16.59
N TYR A 12 10.20 12.23 16.03
CA TYR A 12 9.19 12.00 14.98
C TYR A 12 9.81 11.35 13.74
N TRP A 13 10.92 11.87 13.22
CA TRP A 13 11.58 11.29 12.06
C TRP A 13 12.07 9.87 12.31
N ARG A 14 12.54 9.58 13.52
CA ARG A 14 12.94 8.22 13.92
C ARG A 14 11.75 7.27 13.94
N VAL A 15 10.60 7.69 14.48
CA VAL A 15 9.37 6.87 14.50
C VAL A 15 8.77 6.74 13.09
N TYR A 16 8.93 7.76 12.25
CA TYR A 16 8.38 7.76 10.89
C TYR A 16 9.23 6.93 9.91
N ALA A 17 10.55 7.06 9.97
CA ALA A 17 11.50 6.45 9.03
C ALA A 17 12.18 5.18 9.55
N GLY A 18 12.11 4.90 10.86
CA GLY A 18 12.73 3.74 11.48
C GLY A 18 12.07 2.45 11.01
N SER A 19 12.84 1.55 10.39
CA SER A 19 12.31 0.26 9.91
C SER A 19 11.80 -0.62 11.06
N ASP A 20 12.42 -0.53 12.24
CA ASP A 20 12.02 -1.22 13.47
C ASP A 20 10.62 -0.82 13.93
N THR A 21 10.30 0.46 13.86
CA THR A 21 9.00 1.02 14.27
C THR A 21 7.91 0.87 13.22
N ARG A 22 8.28 0.64 11.95
CA ARG A 22 7.34 0.49 10.81
C ARG A 22 7.14 -0.96 10.35
N SER A 23 7.88 -1.91 10.93
CA SER A 23 7.73 -3.35 10.64
C SER A 23 6.42 -3.93 11.19
N ASP A 24 5.75 -3.22 12.10
CA ASP A 24 4.46 -3.56 12.69
C ASP A 24 3.38 -3.84 11.62
N GLY A 25 3.33 -3.03 10.56
CA GLY A 25 2.34 -3.20 9.49
C GLY A 25 2.53 -4.48 8.68
N LEU A 26 3.77 -4.85 8.38
CA LEU A 26 4.07 -6.10 7.67
C LEU A 26 3.73 -7.31 8.55
N LEU A 27 4.12 -7.27 9.83
CA LEU A 27 3.83 -8.35 10.77
C LEU A 27 2.33 -8.52 10.98
N LEU A 28 1.59 -7.43 11.19
CA LEU A 28 0.12 -7.47 11.31
C LEU A 28 -0.54 -7.97 10.03
N GLY A 29 -0.02 -7.62 8.86
CA GLY A 29 -0.47 -8.17 7.57
C GLY A 29 -0.29 -9.68 7.47
N CYS A 30 0.88 -10.20 7.86
CA CYS A 30 1.17 -11.64 7.86
C CYS A 30 0.28 -12.41 8.86
N VAL A 31 0.10 -11.86 10.06
CA VAL A 31 -0.80 -12.44 11.07
C VAL A 31 -2.24 -12.46 10.54
N LEU A 32 -2.70 -11.35 9.97
CA LEU A 32 -4.03 -11.24 9.40
C LEU A 32 -4.26 -12.25 8.27
N ALA A 33 -3.30 -12.39 7.36
CA ALA A 33 -3.36 -13.37 6.29
C ALA A 33 -3.47 -14.81 6.84
N SER A 34 -2.74 -15.12 7.90
CA SER A 34 -2.79 -16.43 8.57
C SER A 34 -4.15 -16.68 9.23
N VAL A 35 -4.70 -15.69 9.94
CA VAL A 35 -6.02 -15.77 10.59
C VAL A 35 -7.14 -15.97 9.55
N VAL A 36 -7.06 -15.26 8.42
CA VAL A 36 -8.00 -15.43 7.31
C VAL A 36 -7.87 -16.84 6.70
N ARG A 37 -6.64 -17.32 6.49
CA ARG A 37 -6.36 -18.64 5.90
C ARG A 37 -6.80 -19.80 6.78
N LEU A 38 -6.73 -19.64 8.10
CA LEU A 38 -7.24 -20.59 9.10
C LEU A 38 -8.78 -20.66 9.16
N GLY A 39 -9.48 -19.86 8.36
CA GLY A 39 -10.93 -19.95 8.23
C GLY A 39 -11.68 -19.41 9.45
N TRP A 40 -11.07 -18.56 10.27
CA TRP A 40 -11.70 -17.98 11.46
C TRP A 40 -12.75 -16.92 11.07
N THR A 41 -13.85 -17.33 10.45
CA THR A 41 -14.89 -16.43 9.92
C THR A 41 -16.00 -16.23 10.94
N SER A 42 -16.11 -15.02 11.49
CA SER A 42 -17.22 -14.62 12.36
C SER A 42 -18.02 -13.46 11.75
N ARG A 43 -19.31 -13.37 12.10
CA ARG A 43 -20.19 -12.25 11.74
C ARG A 43 -19.79 -10.94 12.45
N SER A 44 -19.00 -11.02 13.51
CA SER A 44 -18.46 -9.84 14.22
C SER A 44 -17.39 -9.08 13.43
N ARG A 45 -16.91 -9.61 12.30
CA ARG A 45 -15.87 -8.99 11.46
C ARG A 45 -16.22 -7.57 10.99
N GLN A 46 -17.49 -7.30 10.66
CA GLN A 46 -17.94 -5.95 10.28
C GLN A 46 -17.76 -4.93 11.41
N TRP A 47 -18.15 -5.31 12.63
CA TRP A 47 -18.04 -4.44 13.79
C TRP A 47 -16.58 -4.15 14.14
N ILE A 48 -15.71 -5.15 14.01
CA ILE A 48 -14.26 -4.97 14.16
C ILE A 48 -13.73 -3.97 13.12
N GLY A 49 -14.16 -4.08 11.86
CA GLY A 49 -13.79 -3.13 10.81
C GLY A 49 -14.28 -1.70 11.06
N LEU A 50 -15.54 -1.56 11.50
CA LEU A 50 -16.13 -0.26 11.83
C LEU A 50 -15.44 0.40 13.04
N LEU A 51 -15.12 -0.39 14.07
CA LEU A 51 -14.33 0.07 15.22
C LEU A 51 -12.92 0.49 14.78
N GLY A 52 -12.27 -0.29 13.91
CA GLY A 52 -10.96 0.06 13.35
C GLY A 52 -10.99 1.34 12.52
N LEU A 53 -12.03 1.53 11.71
CA LEU A 53 -12.25 2.76 10.96
C LEU A 53 -12.50 3.95 11.89
N GLY A 54 -13.36 3.79 12.89
CA GLY A 54 -13.64 4.82 13.91
C GLY A 54 -12.40 5.22 14.68
N LEU A 55 -11.58 4.25 15.10
CA LEU A 55 -10.29 4.48 15.75
C LEU A 55 -9.35 5.29 14.85
N THR A 56 -9.24 4.91 13.58
CA THR A 56 -8.39 5.59 12.60
C THR A 56 -8.83 7.05 12.41
N LEU A 57 -10.13 7.28 12.23
CA LEU A 57 -10.69 8.62 12.07
C LEU A 57 -10.52 9.47 13.33
N ALA A 58 -10.69 8.88 14.52
CA ALA A 58 -10.48 9.56 15.79
C ALA A 58 -9.02 10.02 15.93
N ILE A 59 -8.05 9.17 15.61
CA ILE A 59 -6.62 9.53 15.68
C ILE A 59 -6.29 10.66 14.70
N VAL A 60 -6.83 10.59 13.47
CA VAL A 60 -6.65 11.64 12.47
C VAL A 60 -7.27 12.97 12.93
N ALA A 61 -8.46 12.94 13.54
CA ALA A 61 -9.17 14.13 13.98
C ALA A 61 -8.46 14.86 15.14
N ILE A 62 -7.77 14.13 16.02
CA ILE A 62 -7.03 14.73 17.14
C ILE A 62 -5.75 15.45 16.67
N GLY A 63 -5.24 15.10 15.49
CA GLY A 63 -4.07 15.73 14.87
C GLY A 63 -2.74 15.21 15.43
N MET A 64 -1.80 14.88 14.53
CA MET A 64 -0.50 14.31 14.90
C MET A 64 0.51 15.25 15.59
N PRO A 65 0.57 16.58 15.34
CA PRO A 65 1.70 17.38 15.86
C PRO A 65 1.58 17.82 17.32
N SER A 66 0.40 17.71 17.94
CA SER A 66 0.10 18.39 19.22
C SER A 66 0.13 17.47 20.44
N ASN A 67 0.26 16.15 20.27
CA ASN A 67 0.12 15.20 21.37
C ASN A 67 1.18 14.08 21.31
N ASP A 68 2.08 14.06 22.30
CA ASP A 68 3.18 13.08 22.41
C ASP A 68 2.69 11.63 22.34
N PHE A 69 1.50 11.35 22.87
CA PHE A 69 0.89 10.02 22.79
C PHE A 69 0.62 9.60 21.34
N ILE A 70 0.10 10.51 20.51
CA ILE A 70 -0.20 10.23 19.10
C ILE A 70 1.07 10.12 18.28
N VAL A 71 2.09 10.93 18.57
CA VAL A 71 3.40 10.80 17.92
C VAL A 71 4.00 9.41 18.18
N ARG A 72 3.84 8.88 19.39
CA ARG A 72 4.45 7.61 19.80
C ARG A 72 3.64 6.37 19.42
N TRP A 73 2.32 6.41 19.55
CA TRP A 73 1.44 5.25 19.35
C TRP A 73 0.45 5.40 18.19
N GLY A 74 0.25 6.62 17.68
CA GLY A 74 -0.76 6.91 16.67
C GLY A 74 -0.54 6.11 15.38
N PHE A 75 0.71 5.98 14.93
CA PHE A 75 1.02 5.16 13.75
C PHE A 75 0.63 3.70 13.95
N ALA A 76 1.00 3.09 15.08
CA ALA A 76 0.66 1.69 15.38
C ALA A 76 -0.85 1.47 15.51
N LEU A 77 -1.57 2.41 16.14
CA LEU A 77 -3.02 2.34 16.28
C LEU A 77 -3.73 2.51 14.93
N VAL A 78 -3.23 3.37 14.04
CA VAL A 78 -3.73 3.50 12.67
C VAL A 78 -3.44 2.22 11.87
N THR A 79 -2.26 1.61 12.02
CA THR A 79 -1.93 0.32 11.41
C THR A 79 -2.92 -0.77 11.86
N LEU A 80 -3.22 -0.83 13.17
CA LEU A 80 -4.20 -1.77 13.73
C LEU A 80 -5.61 -1.51 13.19
N GLY A 81 -6.03 -0.25 13.13
CA GLY A 81 -7.31 0.16 12.55
C GLY A 81 -7.44 -0.24 11.08
N ALA A 82 -6.37 -0.05 10.29
CA ALA A 82 -6.29 -0.47 8.90
C ALA A 82 -6.37 -2.01 8.76
N ALA A 83 -5.65 -2.76 9.60
CA ALA A 83 -5.70 -4.22 9.61
C ALA A 83 -7.11 -4.73 9.93
N ALA A 84 -7.78 -4.13 10.92
CA ALA A 84 -9.17 -4.44 11.26
C ALA A 84 -10.14 -4.14 10.10
N LEU A 85 -9.93 -3.03 9.39
CA LEU A 85 -10.73 -2.68 8.21
C LEU A 85 -10.52 -3.71 7.08
N ILE A 86 -9.28 -4.07 6.76
CA ILE A 86 -8.95 -5.09 5.75
C ILE A 86 -9.57 -6.46 6.12
N TYR A 87 -9.52 -6.82 7.40
CA TYR A 87 -10.13 -8.04 7.91
C TYR A 87 -11.64 -8.07 7.63
N SER A 88 -12.32 -6.94 7.82
CA SER A 88 -13.76 -6.83 7.58
C SER A 88 -14.14 -6.96 6.10
N VAL A 89 -13.33 -6.40 5.18
CA VAL A 89 -13.59 -6.46 3.73
C VAL A 89 -13.47 -7.89 3.18
N THR A 90 -12.57 -8.68 3.77
CA THR A 90 -12.38 -10.10 3.40
C THR A 90 -13.66 -10.94 3.59
N SER A 91 -14.63 -10.46 4.38
CA SER A 91 -15.81 -11.25 4.75
C SER A 91 -16.99 -11.23 3.77
N ARG A 92 -16.87 -10.65 2.55
CA ARG A 92 -17.98 -10.51 1.55
C ARG A 92 -19.28 -9.90 2.11
N GLN A 93 -19.13 -9.10 3.17
CA GLN A 93 -20.22 -8.49 3.92
C GLN A 93 -20.48 -7.05 3.45
N TRP A 94 -21.55 -6.41 3.95
CA TRP A 94 -21.98 -5.06 3.50
C TRP A 94 -20.89 -3.98 3.58
N VAL A 95 -20.02 -4.02 4.58
CA VAL A 95 -18.84 -3.13 4.68
C VAL A 95 -17.94 -3.29 3.46
N GLY A 96 -17.70 -4.53 3.01
CA GLY A 96 -16.95 -4.81 1.78
C GLY A 96 -17.67 -4.30 0.54
N SER A 97 -19.00 -4.40 0.48
CA SER A 97 -19.79 -3.86 -0.63
C SER A 97 -19.72 -2.34 -0.73
N ILE A 98 -19.77 -1.62 0.41
CA ILE A 98 -19.61 -0.15 0.45
C ILE A 98 -18.19 0.24 0.02
N LEU A 99 -17.17 -0.52 0.45
CA LEU A 99 -15.79 -0.25 0.07
C LEU A 99 -15.49 -0.63 -1.40
N ALA A 100 -16.31 -1.47 -2.01
CA ALA A 100 -16.18 -1.91 -3.40
C ALA A 100 -16.89 -0.99 -4.41
N VAL A 101 -17.50 0.12 -3.97
CA VAL A 101 -18.20 1.04 -4.89
C VAL A 101 -17.17 1.66 -5.86
N PRO A 102 -17.51 1.81 -7.16
CA PRO A 102 -16.56 2.23 -8.20
C PRO A 102 -15.68 3.46 -7.92
N PRO A 103 -16.18 4.57 -7.35
CA PRO A 103 -15.35 5.75 -7.10
C PRO A 103 -14.32 5.50 -6.00
N LEU A 104 -14.65 4.72 -4.96
CA LEU A 104 -13.69 4.41 -3.90
C LEU A 104 -12.57 3.49 -4.40
N VAL A 105 -12.93 2.49 -5.19
CA VAL A 105 -11.96 1.62 -5.87
C VAL A 105 -11.08 2.42 -6.83
N TYR A 106 -11.65 3.39 -7.54
CA TYR A 106 -10.89 4.28 -8.41
C TYR A 106 -9.88 5.14 -7.63
N THR A 107 -10.30 5.74 -6.50
CA THR A 107 -9.39 6.48 -5.61
C THR A 107 -8.23 5.60 -5.14
N GLY A 108 -8.50 4.34 -4.78
CA GLY A 108 -7.45 3.38 -4.43
C GLY A 108 -6.46 3.13 -5.58
N ARG A 109 -6.95 3.05 -6.82
CA ARG A 109 -6.10 2.83 -8.02
C ARG A 109 -5.18 3.99 -8.33
N ILE A 110 -5.62 5.23 -8.11
CA ILE A 110 -4.80 6.43 -8.36
C ILE A 110 -3.97 6.85 -7.15
N SER A 111 -4.05 6.13 -6.03
CA SER A 111 -3.47 6.52 -4.74
C SER A 111 -1.97 6.77 -4.80
N TYR A 112 -1.24 6.00 -5.60
CA TYR A 112 0.20 6.19 -5.78
C TYR A 112 0.51 7.52 -6.48
N SER A 113 -0.07 7.77 -7.65
CA SER A 113 0.06 9.05 -8.36
C SER A 113 -0.41 10.23 -7.50
N LEU A 114 -1.50 10.06 -6.74
CA LEU A 114 -2.01 11.09 -5.83
C LEU A 114 -1.02 11.40 -4.70
N TYR A 115 -0.41 10.36 -4.10
CA TYR A 115 0.61 10.50 -3.07
C TYR A 115 1.84 11.28 -3.57
N LEU A 116 2.26 11.05 -4.82
CA LEU A 116 3.40 11.76 -5.38
C LEU A 116 3.10 13.25 -5.59
N TRP A 117 1.94 13.57 -6.15
CA TRP A 117 1.63 14.94 -6.57
C TRP A 117 1.07 15.83 -5.46
N HIS A 118 0.42 15.27 -4.43
CA HIS A 118 -0.20 16.14 -3.42
C HIS A 118 0.83 16.99 -2.65
N VAL A 119 1.97 16.42 -2.23
CA VAL A 119 3.00 17.16 -1.47
C VAL A 119 3.51 18.40 -2.21
N PRO A 120 4.03 18.32 -3.46
CA PRO A 120 4.51 19.49 -4.17
C PRO A 120 3.39 20.50 -4.45
N ILE A 121 2.18 20.04 -4.75
CA ILE A 121 1.03 20.93 -5.00
C ILE A 121 0.71 21.74 -3.73
N PHE A 122 0.58 21.08 -2.58
CA PHE A 122 0.35 21.76 -1.31
C PHE A 122 1.50 22.71 -0.95
N LEU A 123 2.76 22.30 -1.16
CA LEU A 123 3.91 23.15 -0.90
C LEU A 123 3.89 24.43 -1.74
N ILE A 124 3.56 24.31 -3.04
CA ILE A 124 3.46 25.46 -3.95
C ILE A 124 2.29 26.36 -3.53
N LEU A 125 1.12 25.78 -3.22
CA LEU A 125 -0.07 26.54 -2.84
C LEU A 125 0.15 27.33 -1.55
N TYR A 126 0.70 26.70 -0.51
CA TYR A 126 0.99 27.38 0.76
C TYR A 126 2.07 28.45 0.63
N ARG A 127 3.06 28.27 -0.26
CA ARG A 127 4.07 29.31 -0.52
C ARG A 127 3.56 30.46 -1.36
N SER A 128 2.66 30.19 -2.30
CA SER A 128 2.12 31.21 -3.21
C SER A 128 1.02 32.05 -2.56
N TYR A 129 0.28 31.46 -1.61
CA TYR A 129 -0.82 32.12 -0.90
C TYR A 129 -0.67 31.98 0.62
N PRO A 130 0.39 32.56 1.22
CA PRO A 130 0.66 32.41 2.66
C PRO A 130 -0.44 33.03 3.54
N GLU A 131 -1.08 34.10 3.06
CA GLU A 131 -2.18 34.79 3.76
C GLU A 131 -3.53 34.08 3.60
N ALA A 132 -3.64 33.15 2.64
CA ALA A 132 -4.83 32.35 2.49
C ALA A 132 -4.81 31.26 3.57
N GLY A 133 -5.67 31.41 4.57
CA GLY A 133 -5.80 30.42 5.64
C GLY A 133 -6.02 28.99 5.09
N ALA A 134 -5.53 27.99 5.83
CA ALA A 134 -5.53 26.59 5.41
C ALA A 134 -6.90 26.06 4.96
N TRP A 135 -8.00 26.56 5.52
CA TRP A 135 -9.35 26.15 5.13
C TRP A 135 -9.71 26.52 3.68
N ARG A 136 -9.10 27.57 3.10
CA ARG A 136 -9.30 27.98 1.71
C ARG A 136 -8.36 27.24 0.77
N VAL A 137 -7.11 27.07 1.20
CA VAL A 137 -6.05 26.42 0.42
C VAL A 137 -6.29 24.91 0.33
N ALA A 138 -6.80 24.28 1.40
CA ALA A 138 -6.95 22.83 1.48
C ALA A 138 -7.88 22.25 0.41
N PRO A 139 -9.13 22.72 0.25
CA PRO A 139 -10.03 22.18 -0.77
C PRO A 139 -9.48 22.34 -2.19
N VAL A 140 -8.89 23.50 -2.50
CA VAL A 140 -8.29 23.77 -3.81
C VAL A 140 -7.11 22.84 -4.05
N GLY A 141 -6.21 22.70 -3.06
CA GLY A 141 -5.07 21.79 -3.12
C GLY A 141 -5.51 20.33 -3.31
N PHE A 142 -6.56 19.89 -2.63
CA PHE A 142 -7.13 18.55 -2.83
C PHE A 142 -7.65 18.34 -4.26
N VAL A 143 -8.43 19.30 -4.78
CA VAL A 143 -8.97 19.22 -6.15
C VAL A 143 -7.85 19.16 -7.18
N ILE A 144 -6.84 20.05 -7.07
CA ILE A 144 -5.71 20.08 -7.99
C ILE A 144 -4.90 18.78 -7.86
N SER A 145 -4.63 18.30 -6.64
CA SER A 145 -3.91 17.05 -6.41
C SER A 145 -4.62 15.86 -7.02
N PHE A 146 -5.94 15.80 -6.88
CA PHE A 146 -6.74 14.73 -7.48
C PHE A 146 -6.74 14.79 -9.00
N ALA A 147 -6.86 15.99 -9.58
CA ALA A 147 -6.83 16.19 -11.02
C ALA A 147 -5.47 15.81 -11.62
N VAL A 148 -4.37 16.33 -11.05
CA VAL A 148 -3.00 16.05 -11.50
C VAL A 148 -2.64 14.59 -11.25
N GLY A 149 -2.98 14.04 -10.08
CA GLY A 149 -2.77 12.63 -9.75
C GLY A 149 -3.53 11.70 -10.68
N ALA A 150 -4.80 11.98 -10.99
CA ALA A 150 -5.58 11.21 -11.95
C ALA A 150 -4.99 11.30 -13.37
N ALA A 151 -4.57 12.49 -13.81
CA ALA A 151 -3.92 12.67 -15.11
C ALA A 151 -2.61 11.85 -15.17
N SER A 152 -1.74 11.97 -14.16
CA SER A 152 -0.50 11.20 -14.03
C SER A 152 -0.76 9.70 -14.06
N TYR A 153 -1.79 9.22 -13.39
CA TYR A 153 -2.17 7.81 -13.40
C TYR A 153 -2.53 7.32 -14.81
N HIS A 154 -3.33 8.09 -15.57
CA HIS A 154 -3.74 7.66 -16.92
C HIS A 154 -2.64 7.83 -17.96
N PHE A 155 -1.80 8.86 -17.86
CA PHE A 155 -0.80 9.19 -18.88
C PHE A 155 0.59 8.62 -18.62
N VAL A 156 0.94 8.29 -17.37
CA VAL A 156 2.29 7.82 -17.00
C VAL A 156 2.20 6.43 -16.39
N GLU A 157 1.44 6.27 -15.31
CA GLU A 157 1.43 5.04 -14.52
C GLU A 157 0.82 3.87 -15.31
N ARG A 158 -0.38 4.05 -15.87
CA ARG A 158 -1.06 3.03 -16.68
C ARG A 158 -0.26 2.56 -17.90
N PRO A 159 0.33 3.42 -18.74
CA PRO A 159 1.15 2.95 -19.85
C PRO A 159 2.41 2.22 -19.38
N MET A 160 3.09 2.71 -18.33
CA MET A 160 4.26 2.02 -17.77
C MET A 160 3.91 0.64 -17.22
N LEU A 161 2.78 0.49 -16.52
CA LEU A 161 2.31 -0.81 -16.03
C LEU A 161 2.02 -1.79 -17.18
N LYS A 162 1.45 -1.32 -18.29
CA LYS A 162 1.23 -2.15 -19.49
C LYS A 162 2.54 -2.61 -20.13
N VAL A 163 3.54 -1.72 -20.19
CA VAL A 163 4.86 -2.04 -20.72
C VAL A 163 5.54 -3.09 -19.83
N ARG A 164 5.54 -2.90 -18.51
CA ARG A 164 6.09 -3.87 -17.55
C ARG A 164 5.43 -5.24 -17.68
N ALA A 165 4.10 -5.30 -17.76
CA ALA A 165 3.36 -6.55 -17.94
C ALA A 165 3.66 -7.28 -19.27
N ARG A 166 4.19 -6.58 -20.28
CA ARG A 166 4.68 -7.18 -21.53
C ARG A 166 6.06 -7.81 -21.35
N PHE A 167 6.95 -7.16 -20.59
CA PHE A 167 8.26 -7.71 -20.27
C PHE A 167 8.15 -8.95 -19.40
N GLU A 168 7.35 -8.92 -18.33
CA GLU A 168 7.15 -10.07 -17.43
C GLU A 168 6.60 -11.30 -18.16
N ARG A 169 5.66 -11.12 -19.11
CA ARG A 169 5.16 -12.22 -19.95
C ARG A 169 6.22 -12.79 -20.90
N THR A 170 7.10 -11.92 -21.39
CA THR A 170 8.19 -12.33 -22.29
C THR A 170 9.25 -13.13 -21.53
N GLU A 171 9.58 -12.72 -20.29
CA GLU A 171 10.51 -13.45 -19.42
C GLU A 171 9.93 -14.78 -18.94
N ALA A 172 8.65 -14.80 -18.53
CA ALA A 172 7.97 -16.04 -18.15
C ALA A 172 7.96 -17.06 -19.31
N GLY A 173 7.65 -16.61 -20.53
CA GLY A 173 7.69 -17.46 -21.73
C GLY A 173 9.09 -17.98 -22.07
N ARG A 174 10.14 -17.17 -21.89
CA ARG A 174 11.54 -17.60 -22.05
C ARG A 174 11.94 -18.65 -21.01
N GLY A 175 11.54 -18.45 -19.75
CA GLY A 175 11.81 -19.42 -18.68
C GLY A 175 11.14 -20.77 -18.93
N THR A 176 9.89 -20.78 -19.39
CA THR A 176 9.18 -22.03 -19.73
C THR A 176 9.82 -22.74 -20.93
N MET A 177 10.22 -22.01 -21.98
CA MET A 177 10.90 -22.61 -23.14
C MET A 177 12.30 -23.12 -22.81
N ALA A 178 13.05 -22.44 -21.94
CA ALA A 178 14.35 -22.90 -21.47
C ALA A 178 14.22 -24.20 -20.66
N ALA A 179 13.24 -24.28 -19.75
CA ALA A 179 12.98 -25.49 -18.97
C ALA A 179 12.56 -26.68 -19.85
N GLN A 180 11.71 -26.44 -20.86
CA GLN A 180 11.31 -27.49 -21.81
C GLN A 180 12.48 -27.96 -22.69
N ALA A 181 13.35 -27.05 -23.13
CA ALA A 181 14.53 -27.42 -23.91
C ALA A 181 15.53 -28.23 -23.08
N GLU A 182 15.73 -27.89 -21.80
CA GLU A 182 16.57 -28.64 -20.87
C GLU A 182 16.02 -30.05 -20.63
N GLU A 183 14.69 -30.20 -20.46
CA GLU A 183 14.02 -31.50 -20.32
C GLU A 183 14.15 -32.38 -21.56
N ILE A 184 14.02 -31.81 -22.77
CA ILE A 184 14.21 -32.53 -24.04
C ILE A 184 15.66 -33.00 -24.19
N VAL A 185 16.64 -32.14 -23.86
CA VAL A 185 18.07 -32.51 -23.93
C VAL A 185 18.43 -33.58 -22.91
N LEU A 186 17.86 -33.54 -21.70
CA LEU A 186 18.05 -34.60 -20.70
C LEU A 186 17.44 -35.92 -21.17
N THR A 187 16.24 -35.88 -21.76
CA THR A 187 15.56 -37.05 -22.29
C THR A 187 16.35 -37.69 -23.43
N ASP A 188 16.88 -36.89 -24.35
CA ASP A 188 17.70 -37.35 -25.47
C ASP A 188 19.01 -38.02 -25.00
N ARG A 189 19.70 -37.43 -24.00
CA ARG A 189 20.89 -38.04 -23.38
C ARG A 189 20.62 -39.36 -22.67
N THR A 190 19.41 -39.60 -22.19
CA THR A 190 19.05 -40.88 -21.54
C THR A 190 18.70 -41.99 -22.54
N LEU A 191 18.47 -41.64 -23.81
CA LEU A 191 18.12 -42.59 -24.88
C LEU A 191 19.33 -43.05 -25.70
N ASP A 192 20.52 -42.50 -25.47
CA ASP A 192 21.75 -42.97 -26.12
C ASP A 192 22.03 -44.43 -25.70
N PRO A 193 21.99 -45.40 -26.64
CA PRO A 193 22.23 -46.79 -26.31
C PRO A 193 23.67 -46.96 -25.84
N ALA A 194 23.83 -47.53 -24.64
CA ALA A 194 25.13 -47.83 -24.06
C ALA A 194 26.05 -48.51 -25.09
N PRO A 195 27.34 -48.11 -25.17
CA PRO A 195 28.25 -48.65 -26.16
C PRO A 195 28.27 -50.17 -26.00
N GLN A 196 27.82 -50.87 -27.04
CA GLN A 196 27.83 -52.33 -27.06
C GLN A 196 29.28 -52.78 -26.92
N ALA A 197 29.65 -53.18 -25.70
CA ALA A 197 30.94 -53.76 -25.39
C ALA A 197 31.04 -55.08 -26.16
N ASN A 198 31.72 -55.03 -27.29
CA ASN A 198 32.02 -56.20 -28.10
C ASN A 198 32.93 -57.14 -27.29
N LYS A 199 32.58 -58.42 -27.31
CA LYS A 199 33.20 -59.51 -26.54
C LYS A 199 34.58 -59.89 -27.09
#